data_AF-A0A7W2HJD5-F1
#
_entry.id   AF-A0A7W2HJD5-F1
#
_cell.length_a   1.000
_cell.length_b   1.000
_cell.length_c   1.000
_cell.angle_alpha   90.00
_cell.angle_beta   90.00
_cell.angle_gamma   90.00
#
_symmetry.space_group_name_H-M   'P 1'
#
loop_
_entity.id
_entity.type
_entity.pdbx_description
1 polymer ?
#
loop_
_entity_poly.entity_id
_entity_poly.type
_entity_poly.pdbx_seq_one_letter_code
_entity_poly.pdbx_strand_id
1 'polypeptide(L)'
;MSRAQIVELLRAGGTDRGIERETGVPKRQVRKIRIEQGIAPHKPGNPLAGQSLEDAFWRRVQPTDDGHLLWPHYKPGRPCLIKWRNSNRSAHKIAFGIAHDREPVGRVRTGCGIPGCVHPRHVDDQAMRNQYVSIFGRTP
;
A
#
# COMPACT_ATOMS: atom_id res chain seq x y z
N MET A 1 24.00 15.40 -28.27
CA MET A 1 23.31 16.30 -27.32
C MET A 1 24.34 17.14 -26.59
N SER A 2 24.15 18.46 -26.50
CA SER A 2 25.08 19.36 -25.81
C SER A 2 24.82 19.40 -24.30
N ARG A 3 25.82 19.83 -23.52
CA ARG A 3 25.68 20.03 -22.07
C ARG A 3 24.56 21.02 -21.74
N ALA A 4 24.42 22.09 -22.53
CA ALA A 4 23.38 23.09 -22.33
C ALA A 4 21.96 22.50 -22.46
N GLN A 5 21.75 21.63 -23.46
CA GLN A 5 20.47 20.94 -23.65
C GLN A 5 20.14 19.99 -22.49
N ILE A 6 21.14 19.31 -21.90
CA ILE A 6 20.92 18.48 -20.70
C ILE A 6 20.49 19.35 -19.50
N VAL A 7 21.10 20.53 -19.32
CA VAL A 7 20.73 21.46 -18.24
C VAL A 7 19.31 21.98 -18.42
N GLU A 8 18.90 22.28 -19.65
CA GLU A 8 17.54 22.67 -19.97
C GLU A 8 16.52 21.57 -19.61
N LEU A 9 16.78 20.33 -20.02
CA LEU A 9 15.95 19.18 -19.65
C LEU A 9 15.89 18.94 -18.13
N LEU A 10 17.01 19.16 -17.43
CA LEU A 10 17.06 19.06 -15.97
C LEU A 10 16.24 20.15 -15.28
N ARG A 11 16.30 21.40 -15.78
CA ARG A 11 15.51 22.53 -15.28
C ARG A 11 14.02 22.37 -15.58
N ALA A 12 13.68 21.71 -16.69
CA ALA A 12 12.31 21.32 -17.02
C ALA A 12 11.75 20.17 -16.13
N GLY A 13 12.52 19.69 -15.16
CA GLY A 13 12.08 18.65 -14.22
C GLY A 13 12.31 17.21 -14.69
N GLY A 14 13.06 17.00 -15.77
CA GLY A 14 13.37 15.67 -16.28
C GLY A 14 14.07 14.78 -15.25
N THR A 15 13.78 13.47 -15.30
CA THR A 15 14.52 12.46 -14.51
C THR A 15 15.83 12.10 -15.18
N ASP A 16 16.86 11.71 -14.43
CA ASP A 16 18.15 11.30 -15.02
C ASP A 16 17.99 10.14 -16.01
N ARG A 17 17.09 9.19 -15.71
CA ARG A 17 16.76 8.05 -16.57
C ARG A 17 15.89 8.44 -17.78
N GLY A 18 15.00 9.42 -17.61
CA GLY A 18 14.19 9.96 -18.70
C GLY A 18 15.06 10.67 -19.72
N ILE A 19 15.97 11.53 -19.24
CA ILE A 19 16.94 12.24 -20.07
C ILE A 19 17.88 11.25 -20.77
N GLU A 20 18.34 10.20 -20.09
CA GLU A 20 19.13 9.13 -20.73
C GLU A 20 18.36 8.45 -21.87
N ARG A 21 17.07 8.15 -21.67
CA ARG A 21 16.24 7.52 -22.72
C ARG A 21 16.00 8.45 -23.91
N GLU A 22 15.82 9.73 -23.65
CA GLU A 22 15.51 10.74 -24.68
C GLU A 22 16.76 11.15 -25.47
N THR A 23 17.91 11.27 -24.78
CA THR A 23 19.11 11.88 -25.35
C THR A 23 20.24 10.88 -25.61
N GLY A 24 20.14 9.65 -25.09
CA GLY A 24 21.20 8.64 -25.12
C GLY A 24 22.38 8.95 -24.18
N VAL A 25 22.38 10.09 -23.49
CA VAL A 25 23.47 10.47 -22.57
C VAL A 25 23.38 9.61 -21.30
N PRO A 26 24.46 8.94 -20.88
CA PRO A 26 24.43 8.08 -19.71
C PRO A 26 23.92 8.80 -18.46
N LYS A 27 23.00 8.19 -17.72
CA LYS A 27 22.40 8.78 -16.51
C LYS A 27 23.43 9.21 -15.47
N ARG A 28 24.61 8.57 -15.42
CA ARG A 28 25.72 8.95 -14.53
C ARG A 28 26.26 10.34 -14.87
N GLN A 29 26.37 10.65 -16.15
CA GLN A 29 26.80 11.96 -16.64
C GLN A 29 25.70 13.01 -16.42
N VAL A 30 24.43 12.68 -16.68
CA VAL A 30 23.28 13.54 -16.36
C VAL A 30 23.25 13.89 -14.87
N ARG A 31 23.44 12.89 -13.99
CA ARG A 31 23.50 13.09 -12.53
C ARG A 31 24.65 14.00 -12.10
N LYS A 32 25.83 13.86 -12.72
CA LYS A 32 26.98 14.75 -12.47
C LYS A 32 26.63 16.19 -12.82
N ILE A 33 26.05 16.42 -14.01
CA ILE A 33 25.61 17.76 -14.46
C ILE A 33 24.55 18.32 -13.49
N ARG A 34 23.59 17.50 -13.05
CA ARG A 34 22.57 17.91 -12.07
C ARG A 34 23.19 18.44 -10.77
N ILE A 35 24.16 17.71 -10.22
CA ILE A 35 24.86 18.09 -8.98
C ILE A 35 25.65 19.39 -9.20
N GLU A 36 26.42 19.47 -10.28
CA GLU A 36 27.22 20.65 -10.62
C GLU A 36 26.38 21.92 -10.84
N GLN A 37 25.11 21.77 -11.22
CA GLN A 37 24.18 22.88 -11.40
C GLN A 37 23.32 23.16 -10.17
N GLY A 38 23.50 22.42 -9.07
CA GLY A 38 22.69 22.57 -7.86
C GLY A 38 21.21 22.23 -8.07
N ILE A 39 20.86 21.50 -9.14
CA ILE A 39 19.47 21.17 -9.45
C ILE A 39 19.04 20.02 -8.54
N ALA A 40 17.93 20.21 -7.82
CA ALA A 40 17.40 19.18 -6.94
C ALA A 40 17.12 17.87 -7.73
N PRO A 41 17.35 16.69 -7.14
CA PRO A 41 16.96 15.43 -7.77
C PRO A 41 15.45 15.39 -7.95
N HIS A 42 15.00 14.91 -9.12
CA HIS A 42 13.59 14.61 -9.31
C HIS A 42 13.15 13.58 -8.27
N LYS A 43 12.24 13.97 -7.39
CA LYS A 43 11.57 13.05 -6.46
C LYS A 43 10.26 12.63 -7.11
N PRO A 44 10.05 11.34 -7.44
CA PRO A 44 8.73 10.90 -7.84
C PRO A 44 7.75 11.27 -6.73
N GLY A 45 6.62 11.87 -7.11
CA GLY A 45 5.53 12.13 -6.17
C GLY A 45 5.15 10.84 -5.46
N ASN A 46 4.68 10.93 -4.22
CA ASN A 46 4.10 9.78 -3.56
C ASN A 46 2.78 9.45 -4.30
N PRO A 47 2.65 8.30 -4.98
CA PRO A 47 1.42 7.95 -5.68
C PRO A 47 0.22 7.79 -4.73
N LEU A 48 0.45 7.81 -3.41
CA LEU A 48 -0.56 7.80 -2.36
C LEU A 48 -0.86 9.20 -1.79
N ALA A 49 -0.25 10.28 -2.31
CA ALA A 49 -0.58 11.64 -1.92
C ALA A 49 -2.02 11.97 -2.37
N GLY A 50 -2.95 11.96 -1.41
CA GLY A 50 -4.38 12.26 -1.64
C GLY A 50 -5.32 11.06 -1.56
N GLN A 51 -4.81 9.81 -1.56
CA GLN A 51 -5.65 8.63 -1.38
C GLN A 51 -6.07 8.46 0.09
N SER A 52 -7.21 7.84 0.34
CA SER A 52 -7.58 7.37 1.67
C SER A 52 -6.87 6.04 1.99
N LEU A 53 -6.84 5.66 3.26
CA LEU A 53 -6.34 4.34 3.68
C LEU A 53 -7.21 3.21 3.11
N GLU A 54 -8.50 3.49 2.92
CA GLU A 54 -9.49 2.60 2.32
C GLU A 54 -9.21 2.37 0.82
N ASP A 55 -8.90 3.41 0.05
CA ASP A 55 -8.51 3.26 -1.36
C ASP A 55 -7.27 2.36 -1.52
N ALA A 56 -6.30 2.52 -0.62
CA ALA A 56 -5.10 1.70 -0.62
C ALA A 56 -5.39 0.23 -0.28
N PHE A 57 -6.44 -0.04 0.49
CA PHE A 57 -6.94 -1.39 0.76
C PHE A 57 -7.63 -1.98 -0.48
N TRP A 58 -8.61 -1.28 -1.05
CA TRP A 58 -9.39 -1.76 -2.21
C TRP A 58 -8.53 -2.02 -3.45
N ARG A 59 -7.49 -1.20 -3.68
CA ARG A 59 -6.55 -1.42 -4.78
C ARG A 59 -5.70 -2.68 -4.65
N ARG A 60 -5.61 -3.24 -3.45
CA ARG A 60 -4.67 -4.33 -3.16
C ARG A 60 -5.36 -5.68 -2.95
N VAL A 61 -6.61 -5.70 -2.48
CA VAL A 61 -7.35 -6.96 -2.31
C VAL A 61 -7.56 -7.66 -3.66
N GLN A 62 -7.60 -8.98 -3.62
CA GLN A 62 -7.88 -9.82 -4.78
C GLN A 62 -9.25 -10.48 -4.58
N PRO A 63 -10.27 -10.14 -5.38
CA PRO A 63 -11.55 -10.81 -5.33
C PRO A 63 -11.43 -12.25 -5.81
N THR A 64 -12.26 -13.12 -5.25
CA THR A 64 -12.41 -14.52 -5.63
C THR A 64 -13.84 -14.80 -6.06
N ASP A 65 -14.05 -15.86 -6.84
CA ASP A 65 -15.36 -16.20 -7.42
C ASP A 65 -16.41 -16.58 -6.37
N ASP A 66 -15.97 -17.03 -5.19
CA ASP A 66 -16.79 -17.38 -4.03
C ASP A 66 -17.13 -16.18 -3.12
N GLY A 67 -16.78 -14.96 -3.52
CA GLY A 67 -17.14 -13.73 -2.80
C GLY A 67 -16.18 -13.36 -1.66
N HIS A 68 -15.00 -13.96 -1.60
CA HIS A 68 -13.96 -13.56 -0.66
C HIS A 68 -13.05 -12.47 -1.24
N LEU A 69 -12.34 -11.77 -0.35
CA LEU A 69 -11.31 -10.82 -0.71
C LEU A 69 -10.00 -11.27 -0.07
N LEU A 70 -9.07 -11.77 -0.88
CA LEU A 70 -7.79 -12.26 -0.39
C LEU A 70 -6.76 -11.14 -0.33
N TRP A 71 -5.95 -11.16 0.71
CA TRP A 71 -4.78 -10.29 0.77
C TRP A 71 -3.61 -10.89 -0.04
N PRO A 72 -2.99 -10.14 -0.97
CA PRO A 72 -1.88 -10.65 -1.76
C PRO A 72 -0.72 -11.12 -0.88
N HIS A 73 -0.14 -12.26 -1.26
CA HIS A 73 0.99 -12.89 -0.56
C HIS A 73 0.72 -13.13 0.94
N TYR A 74 -0.53 -13.42 1.30
CA TYR A 74 -0.87 -13.86 2.64
C TYR A 74 0.00 -15.05 3.06
N LYS A 75 0.51 -15.00 4.30
CA LYS A 75 1.22 -16.11 4.93
C LYS A 75 0.66 -16.31 6.34
N PRO A 76 0.32 -17.56 6.73
CA PRO A 76 -0.04 -17.87 8.10
C PRO A 76 1.00 -17.33 9.09
N GLY A 77 0.53 -16.74 10.20
CA GLY A 77 1.39 -16.17 11.24
C GLY A 77 2.01 -14.79 10.90
N ARG A 78 1.92 -14.30 9.66
CA ARG A 78 2.37 -12.93 9.32
C ARG A 78 1.20 -11.96 9.18
N PRO A 79 1.30 -10.74 9.73
CA PRO A 79 0.26 -9.74 9.57
C PRO A 79 0.20 -9.22 8.12
N CYS A 80 -1.02 -9.07 7.60
CA CYS A 80 -1.28 -8.37 6.35
C CYS A 80 -1.17 -6.86 6.59
N LEU A 81 -0.11 -6.23 6.06
CA LEU A 81 0.18 -4.82 6.34
C LEU A 81 0.11 -3.94 5.08
N ILE A 82 -0.44 -2.74 5.25
CA ILE A 82 -0.36 -1.62 4.33
C ILE A 82 0.57 -0.57 4.93
N LYS A 83 1.56 -0.11 4.15
CA LYS A 83 2.39 1.03 4.53
C LYS A 83 1.62 2.31 4.19
N TRP A 84 1.27 3.09 5.22
CA TRP A 84 0.52 4.34 5.08
C TRP A 84 1.11 5.45 5.95
N ARG A 85 1.49 6.58 5.33
CA ARG A 85 2.00 7.80 6.00
C ARG A 85 2.95 7.50 7.19
N ASN A 86 4.04 6.77 6.91
CA ASN A 86 5.06 6.33 7.87
C ASN A 86 4.64 5.32 8.94
N SER A 87 3.43 4.75 8.84
CA SER A 87 2.95 3.71 9.74
C SER A 87 2.53 2.46 8.98
N ASN A 88 2.63 1.30 9.62
CA ASN A 88 2.04 0.08 9.11
C ASN A 88 0.61 -0.06 9.67
N ARG A 89 -0.35 -0.32 8.79
CA ARG A 89 -1.76 -0.56 9.14
C ARG A 89 -2.15 -1.98 8.76
N SER A 90 -2.91 -2.65 9.61
CA SER A 90 -3.36 -4.02 9.36
C SER A 90 -4.52 -4.02 8.37
N ALA A 91 -4.44 -4.82 7.31
CA ALA A 91 -5.52 -4.98 6.34
C ALA A 91 -6.81 -5.46 7.00
N HIS A 92 -6.71 -6.39 7.97
CA HIS A 92 -7.87 -6.84 8.75
C HIS A 92 -8.52 -5.72 9.55
N LYS A 93 -7.73 -4.83 10.16
CA LYS A 93 -8.28 -3.69 10.92
C LYS A 93 -8.95 -2.66 10.02
N ILE A 94 -8.39 -2.45 8.82
CA ILE A 94 -8.99 -1.55 7.82
C ILE A 94 -10.31 -2.14 7.33
N ALA A 95 -10.32 -3.42 6.94
CA ALA A 95 -11.54 -4.13 6.54
C ALA A 95 -12.63 -4.07 7.62
N PHE A 96 -12.25 -4.19 8.88
CA PHE A 96 -13.17 -4.06 10.00
C PHE A 96 -13.78 -2.65 10.08
N GLY A 97 -12.95 -1.61 9.98
CA GLY A 97 -13.41 -0.22 10.01
C GLY A 97 -14.40 0.08 8.87
N ILE A 98 -14.17 -0.45 7.68
CA ILE A 98 -15.05 -0.32 6.51
C ILE A 98 -16.45 -0.90 6.77
N ALA A 99 -16.56 -2.01 7.51
CA ALA A 99 -17.86 -2.68 7.73
C ALA A 99 -18.62 -2.20 8.97
N HIS A 100 -17.92 -1.69 9.99
CA HIS A 100 -18.48 -1.49 11.32
C HIS A 100 -18.47 -0.04 11.80
N ASP A 101 -17.96 0.89 10.99
CA ASP A 101 -17.87 2.34 11.30
C ASP A 101 -17.31 2.64 12.70
N ARG A 102 -16.43 1.75 13.20
CA ARG A 102 -15.80 1.85 14.51
C ARG A 102 -14.39 1.26 14.48
N GLU A 103 -13.56 1.69 15.42
CA GLU A 103 -12.26 1.08 15.61
C GLU A 103 -12.39 -0.35 16.19
N PRO A 104 -11.57 -1.31 15.71
CA PRO A 104 -11.59 -2.67 16.21
C PRO A 104 -10.99 -2.77 17.61
N VAL A 105 -11.64 -3.56 18.46
CA VAL A 105 -11.12 -3.88 19.79
C VAL A 105 -10.17 -5.08 19.69
N GLY A 106 -8.92 -4.86 20.10
CA GLY A 106 -7.90 -5.91 20.13
C GLY A 106 -7.48 -6.43 18.75
N ARG A 107 -7.34 -7.75 18.63
CA ARG A 107 -6.90 -8.42 17.40
C ARG A 107 -8.10 -8.73 16.49
N VAL A 108 -8.05 -8.25 15.25
CA VAL A 108 -8.99 -8.64 14.20
C VAL A 108 -8.49 -9.91 13.49
N ARG A 109 -9.41 -10.82 13.22
CA ARG A 109 -9.14 -12.09 12.52
C ARG A 109 -10.22 -12.33 11.48
N THR A 110 -9.90 -13.18 10.50
CA THR A 110 -10.89 -13.72 9.57
C THR A 110 -11.86 -14.66 10.31
N GLY A 111 -13.16 -14.46 10.12
CA GLY A 111 -14.24 -15.29 10.67
C GLY A 111 -14.78 -16.33 9.70
N CYS A 112 -14.63 -16.13 8.38
CA CYS A 112 -15.20 -17.01 7.36
C CYS A 112 -14.42 -18.32 7.09
N GLY A 113 -13.42 -18.65 7.90
CA GLY A 113 -12.60 -19.88 7.72
C GLY A 113 -11.57 -19.84 6.59
N ILE A 114 -11.72 -18.98 5.57
CA ILE A 114 -10.78 -18.88 4.43
C ILE A 114 -9.50 -18.14 4.83
N PRO A 115 -8.32 -18.81 4.82
CA PRO A 115 -7.07 -18.17 5.22
C PRO A 115 -6.73 -16.96 4.35
N GLY A 116 -6.43 -15.83 4.99
CA GLY A 116 -6.04 -14.61 4.28
C GLY A 116 -7.20 -13.80 3.70
N CYS A 117 -8.45 -14.22 3.91
CA CYS A 117 -9.60 -13.40 3.59
C CYS A 117 -9.65 -12.17 4.51
N VAL A 118 -9.77 -11.00 3.89
CA VAL A 118 -9.90 -9.67 4.50
C VAL A 118 -11.20 -9.00 4.07
N HIS A 119 -12.19 -9.75 3.60
CA HIS A 119 -13.48 -9.17 3.23
C HIS A 119 -14.10 -8.46 4.44
N PRO A 120 -14.59 -7.20 4.31
CA PRO A 120 -15.08 -6.40 5.45
C PRO A 120 -16.13 -7.12 6.32
N ARG A 121 -17.03 -7.89 5.70
CA ARG A 121 -18.04 -8.69 6.41
C ARG A 121 -17.55 -10.04 6.93
N HIS A 122 -16.32 -10.45 6.63
CA HIS A 122 -15.74 -11.74 7.01
C HIS A 122 -14.63 -11.59 8.05
N VAL A 123 -14.53 -10.42 8.69
CA VAL A 123 -13.54 -10.15 9.74
C VAL A 123 -14.24 -9.77 11.03
N ASP A 124 -13.73 -10.33 12.13
CA ASP A 124 -14.26 -10.07 13.47
C ASP A 124 -13.15 -9.54 14.36
N ASP A 125 -13.47 -8.59 15.23
CA ASP A 125 -12.57 -8.14 16.28
C ASP A 125 -12.61 -9.06 17.51
N GLN A 126 -11.83 -8.74 18.54
CA GLN A 126 -11.75 -9.61 19.71
C GLN A 126 -13.05 -9.62 20.53
N ALA A 127 -13.73 -8.48 20.65
CA ALA A 127 -14.96 -8.38 21.41
C ALA A 127 -16.07 -9.24 20.77
N MET A 128 -16.24 -9.16 19.45
CA MET A 128 -17.23 -9.96 18.72
C MET A 128 -16.99 -11.46 18.87
N ARG A 129 -15.73 -11.90 18.71
CA ARG A 129 -15.40 -13.32 18.89
C ARG A 129 -15.63 -13.80 20.33
N ASN A 130 -15.31 -12.98 21.33
CA ASN A 130 -15.57 -13.32 22.73
C ASN A 130 -17.08 -13.44 22.98
N GLN A 131 -17.88 -12.53 22.42
CA GLN A 131 -19.34 -12.58 22.52
C GLN A 131 -19.90 -13.86 21.90
N TYR A 132 -19.44 -14.26 20.70
CA TYR A 132 -19.86 -15.53 20.09
C TYR A 132 -19.55 -16.74 20.97
N VAL A 133 -18.35 -16.79 21.56
CA VAL A 133 -17.96 -17.86 22.48
C VAL A 133 -18.85 -17.88 23.73
N SER A 134 -19.18 -16.72 24.28
CA SER A 134 -20.05 -16.62 25.47
C SER A 134 -21.48 -17.05 25.18
N ILE A 135 -22.00 -16.82 23.97
CA ILE A 135 -23.38 -17.13 23.59
C ILE A 135 -23.54 -18.58 23.12
N PHE A 136 -22.63 -19.06 22.27
CA PHE A 136 -22.79 -20.34 21.56
C PHE A 136 -21.81 -21.44 22.03
N GLY A 137 -20.94 -21.13 22.99
CA GLY A 137 -19.84 -22.02 23.36
C GLY A 137 -18.71 -22.01 22.31
N ARG A 138 -17.63 -22.73 22.60
CA ARG A 138 -16.51 -22.86 21.67
C ARG A 138 -16.90 -23.89 20.60
N THR A 139 -17.21 -23.45 19.39
CA THR A 139 -17.33 -24.39 18.26
C THR A 139 -15.96 -25.05 18.03
N PRO A 140 -15.87 -26.39 17.97
CA PRO A 140 -14.61 -27.12 17.80
C PRO A 140 -13.92 -26.81 16.47
#